data_AF-A0A946QUI4-F1
#
_entry.id   AF-A0A946QUI4-F1
#
_cell.length_a   1.000
_cell.length_b   1.000
_cell.length_c   1.000
_cell.angle_alpha   90.00
_cell.angle_beta   90.00
_cell.angle_gamma   90.00
#
_symmetry.space_group_name_H-M   'P 1'
#
loop_
_entity.id
_entity.type
_entity.pdbx_description
1 polymer ?
#
loop_
_entity_poly.entity_id
_entity_poly.type
_entity_poly.pdbx_seq_one_letter_code
_entity_poly.pdbx_strand_id
1 'polypeptide(L)'
;MPFGLFSQLIVRLSDLVYEKFVWLTGVWLNDNNDCFALLENYIEREKGSQIIEITIWGSRENRINLLSRIRNELNYIEENLFKNLNIIEQIPCSCPECSLASEPYYHSRLDLENIIAKGKYYSQCKKSAEMVPIGILLNSIFDQEGIRNEVLKEYDKMNKIVIENHLSNFGNPQTNIDTRSESSSEATSKLKSKIVVSNKITMEIQNFLGETDMLKEDIERELRIKKIPEEEIEFAKSDVEVVEKTIQEIELAQKEKREPKPASKTRLGKFINDLGDENSTIHKTLKMLRKGKDYGIQLAEMYNKIAQNTGMPSVPPLVLEVIKKI
;
A
#
# COMPACT_ATOMS: atom_id res chain seq x y z
N MET A 1 -17.86 -14.68 -0.04
CA MET A 1 -17.15 -15.37 -1.14
C MET A 1 -16.97 -16.85 -0.75
N PRO A 2 -16.94 -17.78 -1.72
CA PRO A 2 -16.81 -19.22 -1.46
C PRO A 2 -15.46 -19.57 -0.80
N PHE A 3 -15.48 -20.57 0.08
CA PHE A 3 -14.26 -21.06 0.72
C PHE A 3 -13.26 -21.55 -0.34
N GLY A 4 -12.02 -21.07 -0.27
CA GLY A 4 -10.95 -21.43 -1.20
C GLY A 4 -10.91 -20.67 -2.52
N LEU A 5 -11.83 -19.72 -2.79
CA LEU A 5 -11.78 -18.91 -4.01
C LEU A 5 -10.45 -18.16 -4.14
N PHE A 6 -10.03 -17.48 -3.08
CA PHE A 6 -8.77 -16.74 -3.07
C PHE A 6 -7.55 -17.65 -3.23
N SER A 7 -7.57 -18.83 -2.61
CA SER A 7 -6.51 -19.84 -2.78
C SER A 7 -6.47 -20.37 -4.22
N GLN A 8 -7.61 -20.60 -4.86
CA GLN A 8 -7.68 -20.98 -6.26
C GLN A 8 -7.15 -19.88 -7.18
N LEU A 9 -7.45 -18.62 -6.89
CA LEU A 9 -6.89 -17.47 -7.60
C LEU A 9 -5.36 -17.45 -7.51
N ILE A 10 -4.79 -17.61 -6.31
CA ILE A 10 -3.34 -17.69 -6.10
C ILE A 10 -2.73 -18.83 -6.93
N VAL A 11 -3.35 -20.01 -6.93
CA VAL A 11 -2.86 -21.16 -7.71
C VAL A 11 -2.86 -20.87 -9.21
N ARG A 12 -3.89 -20.18 -9.71
CA ARG A 12 -3.97 -19.80 -11.13
C ARG A 12 -2.98 -18.71 -11.53
N LEU A 13 -2.65 -17.83 -10.60
CA LEU A 13 -1.63 -16.79 -10.75
C LEU A 13 -0.24 -17.25 -10.27
N SER A 14 -0.03 -18.57 -10.09
CA SER A 14 1.18 -19.11 -9.45
C SER A 14 2.47 -18.78 -10.18
N ASP A 15 2.42 -18.60 -11.50
CA ASP A 15 3.57 -18.22 -12.32
C ASP A 15 4.00 -16.76 -12.12
N LEU A 16 3.09 -15.92 -11.62
CA LEU A 16 3.35 -14.52 -11.28
C LEU A 16 3.74 -14.33 -9.81
N VAL A 17 3.65 -15.36 -8.97
CA VAL A 17 3.94 -15.23 -7.54
C VAL A 17 5.39 -14.85 -7.32
N TYR A 18 5.61 -13.68 -6.73
CA TYR A 18 6.94 -13.16 -6.45
C TYR A 18 7.58 -13.96 -5.32
N GLU A 19 8.73 -14.61 -5.57
CA GLU A 19 9.59 -15.28 -4.57
C GLU A 19 8.87 -16.09 -3.47
N LYS A 20 7.69 -16.66 -3.77
CA LYS A 20 6.79 -17.36 -2.82
C LYS A 20 6.17 -16.51 -1.72
N PHE A 21 6.09 -15.19 -1.90
CA PHE A 21 5.39 -14.27 -1.00
C PHE A 21 3.86 -14.46 -1.08
N VAL A 22 3.39 -15.48 -0.35
CA VAL A 22 1.98 -15.87 -0.22
C VAL A 22 1.66 -16.06 1.26
N TRP A 23 0.55 -15.50 1.72
CA TRP A 23 0.00 -15.74 3.05
C TRP A 23 -1.49 -16.05 2.98
N LEU A 24 -2.12 -16.31 4.13
CA LEU A 24 -3.50 -16.78 4.19
C LEU A 24 -4.49 -15.84 3.49
N THR A 25 -4.23 -14.54 3.58
CA THR A 25 -5.11 -13.47 3.11
C THR A 25 -4.46 -12.62 2.04
N GLY A 26 -3.30 -12.98 1.49
CA GLY A 26 -2.72 -12.17 0.43
C GLY A 26 -1.58 -12.82 -0.34
N VAL A 27 -1.20 -12.16 -1.43
CA VAL A 27 -0.12 -12.60 -2.31
C VAL A 27 0.54 -11.40 -3.00
N TRP A 28 1.86 -11.46 -3.13
CA TRP A 28 2.62 -10.58 -4.01
C TRP A 28 2.82 -11.24 -5.37
N LEU A 29 2.49 -10.49 -6.42
CA LEU A 29 2.71 -10.85 -7.81
C LEU A 29 3.77 -9.93 -8.42
N ASN A 30 4.56 -10.47 -9.32
CA ASN A 30 5.52 -9.74 -10.13
C ASN A 30 5.39 -10.22 -11.58
N ASP A 31 5.01 -9.31 -12.47
CA ASP A 31 5.18 -9.49 -13.90
C ASP A 31 6.57 -8.96 -14.27
N ASN A 32 7.37 -9.77 -14.98
CA ASN A 32 8.80 -9.61 -15.30
C ASN A 32 9.24 -8.23 -15.86
N ASN A 33 8.30 -7.31 -16.07
CA ASN A 33 8.44 -5.96 -16.58
C ASN A 33 8.42 -4.88 -15.47
N ASP A 34 9.06 -5.11 -14.32
CA ASP A 34 9.07 -4.19 -13.16
C ASP A 34 7.66 -3.79 -12.66
N CYS A 35 6.69 -4.70 -12.78
CA CYS A 35 5.31 -4.45 -12.37
C CYS A 35 4.91 -5.41 -11.26
N PHE A 36 4.49 -4.84 -10.14
CA PHE A 36 4.14 -5.60 -8.95
C PHE A 36 2.68 -5.40 -8.62
N ALA A 37 2.02 -6.45 -8.13
CA ALA A 37 0.69 -6.35 -7.57
C ALA A 37 0.63 -7.01 -6.19
N LEU A 38 -0.09 -6.37 -5.29
CA LEU A 38 -0.48 -6.89 -4.00
C LEU A 38 -1.96 -7.21 -4.07
N LEU A 39 -2.32 -8.47 -3.80
CA LEU A 39 -3.70 -8.90 -3.66
C LEU A 39 -3.95 -9.25 -2.22
N GLU A 40 -4.96 -8.64 -1.62
CA GLU A 40 -5.34 -8.88 -0.23
C GLU A 40 -6.82 -9.22 -0.12
N ASN A 41 -7.14 -10.20 0.71
CA ASN A 41 -8.47 -10.69 0.97
C ASN A 41 -8.83 -10.44 2.43
N TYR A 42 -9.84 -9.62 2.66
CA TYR A 42 -10.35 -9.31 3.99
C TYR A 42 -11.89 -9.24 4.00
N ILE A 43 -12.44 -9.25 5.20
CA ILE A 43 -13.89 -9.08 5.43
C ILE A 43 -14.12 -7.62 5.82
N GLU A 44 -14.91 -6.91 5.02
CA GLU A 44 -15.38 -5.57 5.36
C GLU A 44 -16.33 -5.65 6.55
N ARG A 45 -15.91 -5.08 7.70
CA ARG A 45 -16.59 -5.24 8.99
C ARG A 45 -18.03 -4.73 8.98
N GLU A 46 -18.33 -3.68 8.22
CA GLU A 46 -19.66 -3.06 8.19
C GLU A 46 -20.66 -3.82 7.33
N LYS A 47 -20.23 -4.34 6.17
CA LYS A 47 -21.12 -4.98 5.20
C LYS A 47 -21.07 -6.51 5.24
N GLY A 48 -20.18 -7.09 6.04
CA GLY A 48 -19.90 -8.53 6.08
C GLY A 48 -19.44 -9.09 4.73
N SER A 49 -19.05 -8.22 3.80
CA SER A 49 -18.68 -8.56 2.44
C SER A 49 -17.20 -8.93 2.39
N GLN A 50 -16.86 -10.00 1.68
CA GLN A 50 -15.48 -10.39 1.45
C GLN A 50 -14.95 -9.63 0.23
N ILE A 51 -13.84 -8.92 0.42
CA ILE A 51 -13.22 -8.05 -0.58
C ILE A 51 -11.88 -8.65 -0.97
N ILE A 52 -11.59 -8.65 -2.27
CA ILE A 52 -10.24 -8.81 -2.78
C ILE A 52 -9.78 -7.43 -3.23
N GLU A 53 -8.89 -6.81 -2.47
CA GLU A 53 -8.24 -5.57 -2.83
C GLU A 53 -7.04 -5.88 -3.72
N ILE A 54 -6.89 -5.11 -4.79
CA ILE A 54 -5.83 -5.28 -5.79
C ILE A 54 -5.11 -3.95 -5.93
N THR A 55 -3.87 -3.88 -5.45
CA THR A 55 -3.01 -2.70 -5.60
C THR A 55 -1.89 -3.02 -6.56
N ILE A 56 -1.67 -2.16 -7.57
CA ILE A 56 -0.69 -2.43 -8.63
C ILE A 56 0.24 -1.23 -8.83
N TRP A 57 1.53 -1.51 -8.89
CA TRP A 57 2.60 -0.55 -9.12
C TRP A 57 3.38 -0.92 -10.38
N GLY A 58 3.85 0.09 -11.12
CA GLY A 58 4.59 -0.10 -12.36
C GLY A 58 4.25 0.96 -13.42
N SER A 59 4.77 0.76 -14.62
CA SER A 59 4.42 1.59 -15.78
C SER A 59 2.92 1.48 -16.09
N ARG A 60 2.33 2.50 -16.72
CA ARG A 60 0.89 2.50 -17.04
C ARG A 60 0.49 1.26 -17.84
N GLU A 61 1.23 0.94 -18.89
CA GLU A 61 0.99 -0.21 -19.76
C GLU A 61 1.05 -1.54 -18.99
N ASN A 62 2.07 -1.72 -18.15
CA ASN A 62 2.23 -2.97 -17.41
C ASN A 62 1.14 -3.15 -16.35
N ARG A 63 0.72 -2.07 -15.68
CA ARG A 63 -0.40 -2.13 -14.72
C ARG A 63 -1.70 -2.57 -15.39
N ILE A 64 -1.97 -2.06 -16.60
CA ILE A 64 -3.15 -2.42 -17.39
C ILE A 64 -3.10 -3.92 -17.74
N ASN A 65 -1.97 -4.39 -18.24
CA ASN A 65 -1.78 -5.78 -18.66
C ASN A 65 -1.92 -6.74 -17.46
N LEU A 66 -1.25 -6.45 -16.34
CA LEU A 66 -1.30 -7.27 -15.14
C LEU A 66 -2.72 -7.31 -14.54
N LEU A 67 -3.41 -6.18 -14.48
CA LEU A 67 -4.79 -6.13 -14.01
C LEU A 67 -5.74 -6.90 -14.93
N SER A 68 -5.59 -6.77 -16.25
CA SER A 68 -6.35 -7.56 -17.22
C SER A 68 -6.14 -9.06 -17.01
N ARG A 69 -4.91 -9.47 -16.72
CA ARG A 69 -4.57 -10.87 -16.45
C ARG A 69 -5.25 -11.37 -15.17
N ILE A 70 -5.18 -10.62 -14.08
CA ILE A 70 -5.85 -10.96 -12.81
C ILE A 70 -7.36 -11.07 -13.01
N ARG A 71 -7.97 -10.13 -13.75
CA ARG A 71 -9.41 -10.17 -14.08
C ARG A 71 -9.79 -11.41 -14.86
N ASN A 72 -9.01 -11.79 -15.86
CA ASN A 72 -9.30 -12.99 -16.65
C ASN A 72 -9.34 -14.25 -15.77
N GLU A 73 -8.43 -14.37 -14.79
CA GLU A 73 -8.44 -15.49 -13.86
C GLU A 73 -9.63 -15.45 -12.89
N LEU A 74 -10.01 -14.26 -12.41
CA LEU A 74 -11.20 -14.08 -11.57
C LEU A 74 -12.49 -14.46 -12.33
N ASN A 75 -12.64 -13.98 -13.56
CA ASN A 75 -13.79 -14.29 -14.42
C ASN A 75 -13.84 -15.79 -14.73
N TYR A 76 -12.69 -16.42 -15.00
CA TYR A 76 -12.62 -17.87 -15.19
C TYR A 76 -13.13 -18.62 -13.94
N ILE A 77 -12.75 -18.18 -12.74
CA ILE A 77 -13.19 -18.79 -11.49
C ILE A 77 -14.70 -18.61 -11.29
N GLU A 78 -15.23 -17.42 -11.55
CA GLU A 78 -16.66 -17.13 -11.49
C GLU A 78 -17.45 -18.04 -12.44
N GLU A 79 -17.04 -18.14 -13.70
CA GLU A 79 -17.78 -18.89 -14.72
C GLU A 79 -17.68 -20.41 -14.54
N ASN A 80 -16.51 -20.93 -14.18
CA ASN A 80 -16.22 -22.36 -14.26
C ASN A 80 -16.24 -23.10 -12.91
N LEU A 81 -15.95 -22.41 -11.81
CA LEU A 81 -15.75 -23.06 -10.50
C LEU A 81 -16.91 -22.82 -9.54
N PHE A 82 -17.62 -21.70 -9.64
CA PHE A 82 -18.69 -21.34 -8.70
C PHE A 82 -19.98 -20.93 -9.42
N LYS A 83 -20.99 -21.82 -9.43
CA LYS A 83 -22.32 -21.46 -9.93
C LYS A 83 -22.95 -20.40 -9.00
N ASN A 84 -23.38 -19.28 -9.59
CA ASN A 84 -24.04 -18.15 -8.92
C ASN A 84 -23.14 -17.29 -8.01
N LEU A 85 -21.83 -17.26 -8.26
CA LEU A 85 -21.01 -16.18 -7.72
C LEU A 85 -21.33 -14.89 -8.48
N ASN A 86 -21.47 -13.77 -7.77
CA ASN A 86 -21.64 -12.45 -8.35
C ASN A 86 -20.46 -11.58 -7.90
N ILE A 87 -19.51 -11.34 -8.79
CA ILE A 87 -18.35 -10.49 -8.53
C ILE A 87 -18.70 -9.05 -8.91
N ILE A 88 -18.62 -8.14 -7.93
CA ILE A 88 -18.82 -6.71 -8.16
C ILE A 88 -17.46 -6.01 -8.12
N GLU A 89 -17.01 -5.51 -9.27
CA GLU A 89 -15.78 -4.73 -9.36
C GLU A 89 -16.03 -3.27 -8.97
N GLN A 90 -15.17 -2.75 -8.09
CA GLN A 90 -15.23 -1.38 -7.62
C GLN A 90 -13.88 -0.67 -7.80
N ILE A 91 -13.93 0.63 -8.13
CA ILE A 91 -12.76 1.46 -8.42
C ILE A 91 -12.74 2.64 -7.44
N PRO A 92 -11.63 2.90 -6.74
CA PRO A 92 -11.55 4.04 -5.83
C PRO A 92 -11.65 5.37 -6.59
N CYS A 93 -12.38 6.31 -6.01
CA CYS A 93 -12.56 7.64 -6.57
C CYS A 93 -11.25 8.44 -6.55
N SER A 94 -10.99 9.17 -7.63
CA SER A 94 -9.79 10.00 -7.78
C SER A 94 -10.02 11.49 -7.48
N CYS A 95 -11.13 11.86 -6.81
CA CYS A 95 -11.34 13.26 -6.41
C CYS A 95 -10.34 13.65 -5.29
N PRO A 96 -10.04 14.95 -5.09
CA PRO A 96 -9.08 15.42 -4.10
C PRO A 96 -9.38 14.90 -2.69
N GLU A 97 -10.66 14.87 -2.29
CA GLU A 97 -11.08 14.37 -0.99
C GLU A 97 -10.84 12.86 -0.84
N CYS A 98 -11.18 12.06 -1.87
CA CYS A 98 -11.01 10.61 -1.81
C CYS A 98 -9.53 10.20 -1.96
N SER A 99 -8.73 10.97 -2.69
CA SER A 99 -7.30 10.68 -2.87
C SER A 99 -6.47 10.78 -1.59
N LEU A 100 -6.97 11.52 -0.59
CA LEU A 100 -6.33 11.73 0.70
C LEU A 100 -7.05 10.97 1.84
N ALA A 101 -8.20 10.35 1.55
CA ALA A 101 -8.98 9.64 2.55
C ALA A 101 -8.42 8.23 2.76
N SER A 102 -8.40 7.79 4.02
CA SER A 102 -8.17 6.37 4.36
C SER A 102 -9.26 5.46 3.79
N GLU A 103 -10.47 5.98 3.66
CA GLU A 103 -11.62 5.30 3.08
C GLU A 103 -12.20 6.14 1.93
N PRO A 104 -11.76 5.90 0.67
CA PRO A 104 -12.28 6.61 -0.48
C PRO A 104 -13.69 6.14 -0.83
N TYR A 105 -14.42 6.97 -1.56
CA TYR A 105 -15.63 6.52 -2.23
C TYR A 105 -15.28 5.56 -3.37
N TYR A 106 -16.06 4.49 -3.53
CA TYR A 106 -15.85 3.50 -4.59
C TYR A 106 -16.96 3.58 -5.64
N HIS A 107 -16.55 3.68 -6.91
CA HIS A 107 -17.44 3.62 -8.04
C HIS A 107 -17.60 2.16 -8.50
N SER A 108 -18.83 1.71 -8.72
CA SER A 108 -19.09 0.44 -9.39
C SER A 108 -18.61 0.53 -10.83
N ARG A 109 -17.78 -0.41 -11.27
CA ARG A 109 -17.32 -0.45 -12.65
C ARG A 109 -18.48 -0.57 -13.64
N LEU A 110 -19.44 -1.45 -13.35
CA LEU A 110 -20.61 -1.66 -14.20
C LEU A 110 -21.41 -0.36 -14.37
N ASP A 111 -21.51 0.45 -13.31
CA ASP A 111 -22.17 1.75 -13.39
C ASP A 111 -21.39 2.72 -14.29
N LEU A 112 -20.05 2.75 -14.18
CA LEU A 112 -19.20 3.58 -15.03
C LEU A 112 -19.33 3.21 -16.52
N GLU A 113 -19.32 1.92 -16.84
CA GLU A 113 -19.52 1.41 -18.21
C GLU A 113 -20.91 1.80 -18.75
N ASN A 114 -21.96 1.67 -17.93
CA ASN A 114 -23.32 2.09 -18.29
C ASN A 114 -23.43 3.61 -18.52
N ILE A 115 -22.68 4.43 -17.78
CA ILE A 115 -22.65 5.89 -17.98
C ILE A 115 -21.98 6.23 -19.31
N ILE A 116 -20.86 5.56 -19.65
CA ILE A 116 -20.18 5.71 -20.94
C ILE A 116 -21.08 5.27 -22.10
N ALA A 117 -21.78 4.13 -21.97
CA ALA A 117 -22.70 3.64 -22.99
C ALA A 117 -23.85 4.61 -23.29
N LYS A 118 -24.17 5.49 -22.33
CA LYS A 118 -25.16 6.58 -22.47
C LYS A 118 -24.54 7.90 -22.97
N GLY A 119 -23.29 7.89 -23.42
CA GLY A 119 -22.58 9.06 -23.95
C GLY A 119 -22.16 10.08 -22.89
N LYS A 120 -22.06 9.66 -21.62
CA LYS A 120 -21.62 10.53 -20.51
C LYS A 120 -20.22 10.11 -20.05
N TYR A 121 -19.38 11.09 -19.73
CA TYR A 121 -17.96 10.85 -19.42
C TYR A 121 -17.55 11.23 -17.99
N TYR A 122 -18.52 11.62 -17.16
CA TYR A 122 -18.27 12.03 -15.77
C TYR A 122 -19.19 11.26 -14.82
N SER A 123 -18.63 10.87 -13.67
CA SER A 123 -19.37 10.27 -12.57
C SER A 123 -19.28 11.16 -11.34
N GLN A 124 -20.37 11.30 -10.60
CA GLN A 124 -20.38 12.11 -9.39
C GLN A 124 -19.85 11.29 -8.20
N CYS A 125 -18.88 11.83 -7.47
CA CYS A 125 -18.45 11.27 -6.21
C CYS A 125 -19.56 11.47 -5.16
N LYS A 126 -20.03 10.40 -4.51
CA LYS A 126 -21.09 10.52 -3.48
C LYS A 126 -20.60 11.13 -2.16
N LYS A 127 -19.28 11.21 -1.96
CA LYS A 127 -18.66 11.78 -0.76
C LYS A 127 -18.42 13.29 -0.90
N SER A 128 -17.71 13.69 -1.96
CA SER A 128 -17.36 15.10 -2.21
C SER A 128 -18.35 15.86 -3.09
N ALA A 129 -19.35 15.16 -3.68
CA ALA A 129 -20.26 15.68 -4.71
C ALA A 129 -19.59 16.16 -6.02
N GLU A 130 -18.27 16.02 -6.14
CA GLU A 130 -17.51 16.44 -7.32
C GLU A 130 -17.74 15.53 -8.53
N MET A 131 -17.64 16.13 -9.72
CA MET A 131 -17.70 15.41 -11.00
C MET A 131 -16.31 14.91 -11.37
N VAL A 132 -16.13 13.60 -11.38
CA VAL A 132 -14.86 12.95 -11.70
C VAL A 132 -14.90 12.39 -13.12
N PRO A 133 -13.88 12.64 -13.95
CA PRO A 133 -13.80 12.07 -15.30
C PRO A 133 -13.70 10.54 -15.23
N ILE A 134 -14.66 9.84 -15.83
CA ILE A 134 -14.69 8.37 -15.88
C ILE A 134 -13.47 7.85 -16.62
N GLY A 135 -13.01 8.59 -17.63
CA GLY A 135 -11.77 8.31 -18.33
C GLY A 135 -10.59 8.17 -17.37
N ILE A 136 -10.47 8.94 -16.29
CA ILE A 136 -9.35 8.79 -15.34
C ILE A 136 -9.51 7.55 -14.46
N LEU A 137 -10.75 7.29 -14.02
CA LEU A 137 -11.09 6.10 -13.22
C LEU A 137 -10.86 4.80 -13.99
N LEU A 138 -11.12 4.79 -15.30
CA LEU A 138 -10.92 3.64 -16.17
C LEU A 138 -9.54 3.62 -16.87
N ASN A 139 -8.93 4.76 -17.22
CA ASN A 139 -7.63 4.83 -17.93
C ASN A 139 -6.41 4.73 -16.99
N SER A 140 -6.59 4.83 -15.67
CA SER A 140 -5.63 4.28 -14.71
C SER A 140 -5.50 2.75 -14.84
N ILE A 141 -6.39 2.13 -15.62
CA ILE A 141 -6.64 0.69 -15.73
C ILE A 141 -6.77 0.20 -17.20
N PHE A 142 -6.88 1.08 -18.22
CA PHE A 142 -7.00 0.70 -19.65
C PHE A 142 -6.20 1.55 -20.65
N ASP A 143 -5.81 0.90 -21.74
CA ASP A 143 -5.43 1.50 -23.02
C ASP A 143 -6.39 0.97 -24.10
N GLN A 144 -7.05 1.88 -24.81
CA GLN A 144 -7.74 1.62 -26.07
C GLN A 144 -7.70 2.93 -26.88
N GLU A 145 -7.02 2.88 -28.02
CA GLU A 145 -6.90 3.96 -29.02
C GLU A 145 -8.25 4.44 -29.60
N GLY A 146 -9.39 3.88 -29.20
CA GLY A 146 -10.73 4.34 -29.57
C GLY A 146 -11.30 5.46 -28.68
N ILE A 147 -11.13 5.40 -27.36
CA ILE A 147 -11.76 6.34 -26.40
C ILE A 147 -10.91 7.61 -26.23
N ARG A 148 -9.59 7.46 -26.41
CA ARG A 148 -8.59 8.51 -26.21
C ARG A 148 -8.78 9.72 -27.14
N ASN A 149 -9.35 9.53 -28.32
CA ASN A 149 -9.42 10.59 -29.34
C ASN A 149 -10.66 11.49 -29.26
N GLU A 150 -11.73 11.10 -28.57
CA GLU A 150 -12.90 11.98 -28.37
C GLU A 150 -12.93 12.59 -26.97
N VAL A 151 -12.64 11.79 -25.94
CA VAL A 151 -12.68 12.25 -24.54
C VAL A 151 -11.59 13.29 -24.24
N LEU A 152 -10.35 13.11 -24.74
CA LEU A 152 -9.30 14.13 -24.57
C LEU A 152 -9.54 15.36 -25.44
N LYS A 153 -10.12 15.21 -26.64
CA LYS A 153 -10.45 16.36 -27.52
C LYS A 153 -11.57 17.22 -26.93
N GLU A 154 -12.53 16.63 -26.23
CA GLU A 154 -13.54 17.41 -25.50
C GLU A 154 -12.98 18.03 -24.21
N TYR A 155 -12.11 17.32 -23.49
CA TYR A 155 -11.44 17.86 -22.29
C TYR A 155 -10.54 19.06 -22.62
N ASP A 156 -9.77 18.98 -23.70
CA ASP A 156 -8.94 20.09 -24.20
C ASP A 156 -9.77 21.25 -24.79
N LYS A 157 -10.97 20.96 -25.31
CA LYS A 157 -11.92 22.01 -25.74
C LYS A 157 -12.56 22.73 -24.56
N MET A 158 -12.88 22.02 -23.48
CA MET A 158 -13.50 22.58 -22.27
C MET A 158 -12.51 23.44 -21.45
N ASN A 159 -11.23 23.08 -21.42
CA ASN A 159 -10.18 23.89 -20.78
C ASN A 159 -9.69 25.09 -21.62
N LYS A 160 -10.30 25.35 -22.79
CA LYS A 160 -10.01 26.50 -23.65
C LYS A 160 -11.00 27.66 -23.49
N ILE A 161 -11.77 27.69 -22.41
CA ILE A 161 -12.68 28.80 -22.09
C ILE A 161 -11.98 29.79 -21.14
N VAL A 162 -11.42 30.82 -21.78
CA VAL A 162 -11.30 32.23 -21.35
C VAL A 162 -10.69 32.53 -19.98
N ILE A 163 -9.40 32.85 -19.98
CA ILE A 163 -8.88 34.00 -19.20
C ILE A 163 -8.44 35.04 -20.22
N GLU A 164 -9.37 35.90 -20.64
CA GLU A 164 -9.05 37.21 -21.17
C GLU A 164 -9.22 38.26 -20.06
N ASN A 165 -8.39 39.30 -20.15
CA ASN A 165 -8.32 40.56 -19.40
C ASN A 165 -7.32 40.59 -18.22
N HIS A 166 -6.34 41.49 -18.15
CA HIS A 166 -5.93 42.60 -19.01
C HIS A 166 -4.40 42.78 -18.89
N LEU A 167 -3.73 42.98 -20.03
CA LEU A 167 -2.38 43.54 -20.08
C LEU A 167 -2.45 45.04 -19.78
N SER A 168 -1.74 45.48 -18.74
CA SER A 168 -1.13 46.81 -18.72
C SER A 168 0.39 46.64 -18.74
N ASN A 169 0.98 47.27 -19.76
CA ASN A 169 2.40 47.35 -20.11
C ASN A 169 3.34 47.51 -18.91
N PHE A 170 4.49 46.83 -18.93
CA PHE A 170 5.82 47.48 -18.99
C PHE A 170 6.91 46.43 -19.29
N GLY A 171 7.57 46.57 -20.45
CA GLY A 171 8.95 46.13 -20.69
C GLY A 171 9.20 44.69 -21.18
N ASN A 172 9.37 44.54 -22.49
CA ASN A 172 10.19 43.49 -23.13
C ASN A 172 11.46 44.17 -23.70
N PRO A 173 12.53 43.51 -24.18
CA PRO A 173 12.91 42.08 -24.19
C PRO A 173 14.36 41.88 -23.66
N GLN A 174 14.98 40.71 -23.45
CA GLN A 174 15.29 39.61 -24.37
C GLN A 174 15.85 38.45 -23.54
N THR A 175 15.40 37.22 -23.79
CA THR A 175 16.15 36.01 -23.43
C THR A 175 16.78 35.45 -24.69
N ASN A 176 18.10 35.55 -24.77
CA ASN A 176 18.89 34.70 -25.65
C ASN A 176 18.82 33.27 -25.14
N ILE A 177 18.38 32.39 -26.03
CA ILE A 177 18.70 30.97 -25.99
C ILE A 177 20.20 30.88 -26.25
N ASP A 178 20.95 30.33 -25.31
CA ASP A 178 22.21 29.68 -25.64
C ASP A 178 22.31 28.35 -24.90
N THR A 179 22.36 27.31 -25.74
CA THR A 179 22.70 25.94 -25.38
C THR A 179 24.22 25.82 -25.45
N ARG A 180 24.87 25.37 -24.37
CA ARG A 180 26.03 24.46 -24.48
C ARG A 180 26.47 23.84 -23.15
N SER A 181 26.35 22.51 -23.12
CA SER A 181 27.32 21.50 -22.66
C SER A 181 27.91 21.54 -21.24
N GLU A 182 27.55 20.48 -20.51
CA GLU A 182 28.41 19.53 -19.78
C GLU A 182 29.45 20.06 -18.78
N SER A 183 29.18 19.84 -17.49
CA SER A 183 29.89 18.85 -16.63
C SER A 183 29.73 19.13 -15.13
N SER A 184 29.15 18.18 -14.39
CA SER A 184 29.56 17.78 -13.03
C SER A 184 28.63 16.65 -12.53
N SER A 185 29.07 15.42 -12.78
CA SER A 185 28.38 14.13 -12.57
C SER A 185 28.36 13.61 -11.12
N GLU A 186 28.86 14.37 -10.14
CA GLU A 186 28.92 13.92 -8.74
C GLU A 186 27.75 14.43 -7.87
N ALA A 187 27.15 15.57 -8.21
CA ALA A 187 26.04 16.12 -7.45
C ALA A 187 24.71 15.41 -7.76
N THR A 188 24.50 15.00 -9.01
CA THR A 188 23.28 14.32 -9.47
C THR A 188 23.23 12.84 -9.08
N SER A 189 24.37 12.16 -8.94
CA SER A 189 24.45 10.77 -8.47
C SER A 189 24.22 10.64 -6.96
N LYS A 190 24.76 11.59 -6.16
CA LYS A 190 24.49 11.68 -4.70
C LYS A 190 23.05 12.03 -4.37
N LEU A 191 22.40 12.89 -5.17
CA LEU A 191 20.98 13.20 -4.99
C LEU A 191 20.10 11.99 -5.31
N LYS A 192 20.39 11.29 -6.41
CA LYS A 192 19.67 10.06 -6.80
C LYS A 192 19.83 8.95 -5.77
N SER A 193 21.03 8.70 -5.25
CA SER A 193 21.24 7.69 -4.21
C SER A 193 20.57 8.04 -2.88
N LYS A 194 20.55 9.32 -2.48
CA LYS A 194 19.88 9.78 -1.26
C LYS A 194 18.35 9.69 -1.34
N ILE A 195 17.77 9.93 -2.52
CA ILE A 195 16.33 9.76 -2.78
C ILE A 195 15.95 8.27 -2.76
N VAL A 196 16.75 7.39 -3.38
CA VAL A 196 16.51 5.93 -3.38
C VAL A 196 16.57 5.33 -1.97
N VAL A 197 17.55 5.74 -1.15
CA VAL A 197 17.67 5.28 0.24
C VAL A 197 16.51 5.78 1.10
N SER A 198 16.06 7.02 0.92
CA SER A 198 14.91 7.57 1.66
C SER A 198 13.61 6.80 1.37
N ASN A 199 13.34 6.45 0.12
CA ASN A 199 12.15 5.68 -0.24
C ASN A 199 12.19 4.25 0.33
N LYS A 200 13.38 3.63 0.37
CA LYS A 200 13.56 2.29 0.96
C LYS A 200 13.26 2.28 2.46
N ILE A 201 13.72 3.28 3.21
CA ILE A 201 13.46 3.38 4.66
C ILE A 201 11.96 3.54 4.94
N THR A 202 11.28 4.40 4.17
CA THR A 202 9.84 4.60 4.32
C THR A 202 9.06 3.31 4.09
N MET A 203 9.43 2.51 3.09
CA MET A 203 8.81 1.19 2.88
C MET A 203 9.03 0.24 4.06
N GLU A 204 10.25 0.15 4.60
CA GLU A 204 10.52 -0.73 5.76
C GLU A 204 9.78 -0.28 7.01
N ILE A 205 9.58 1.04 7.19
CA ILE A 205 8.75 1.58 8.27
C ILE A 205 7.28 1.20 8.09
N GLN A 206 6.74 1.32 6.88
CA GLN A 206 5.35 0.94 6.59
C GLN A 206 5.12 -0.56 6.77
N ASN A 207 6.07 -1.40 6.33
CA ASN A 207 6.01 -2.84 6.56
C ASN A 207 6.02 -3.18 8.06
N PHE A 208 6.85 -2.48 8.85
CA PHE A 208 6.88 -2.68 10.30
C PHE A 208 5.54 -2.35 10.94
N LEU A 209 4.92 -1.22 10.55
CA LEU A 209 3.61 -0.81 11.06
C LEU A 209 2.51 -1.83 10.71
N GLY A 210 2.52 -2.37 9.49
CA GLY A 210 1.60 -3.44 9.09
C GLY A 210 1.76 -4.70 9.93
N GLU A 211 3.00 -5.13 10.19
CA GLU A 211 3.28 -6.32 10.99
C GLU A 211 2.86 -6.15 12.46
N THR A 212 3.02 -4.95 13.03
CA THR A 212 2.53 -4.65 14.39
C THR A 212 1.01 -4.57 14.49
N ASP A 213 0.34 -4.04 13.46
CA ASP A 213 -1.12 -4.03 13.40
C ASP A 213 -1.68 -5.45 13.37
N MET A 214 -1.13 -6.32 12.52
CA MET A 214 -1.48 -7.74 12.48
C MET A 214 -1.22 -8.44 13.81
N LEU A 215 -0.08 -8.18 14.44
CA LEU A 215 0.26 -8.73 15.75
C LEU A 215 -0.79 -8.35 16.81
N LYS A 216 -1.23 -7.08 16.88
CA LYS A 216 -2.28 -6.67 17.83
C LYS A 216 -3.60 -7.40 17.60
N GLU A 217 -4.00 -7.56 16.34
CA GLU A 217 -5.24 -8.27 16.00
C GLU A 217 -5.16 -9.75 16.42
N ASP A 218 -4.02 -10.41 16.18
CA ASP A 218 -3.81 -11.79 16.58
C ASP A 218 -3.68 -11.94 18.12
N ILE A 219 -3.06 -10.98 18.81
CA ILE A 219 -3.06 -10.90 20.28
C ILE A 219 -4.49 -10.87 20.80
N GLU A 220 -5.31 -9.94 20.31
CA GLU A 220 -6.69 -9.79 20.76
C GLU A 220 -7.51 -11.05 20.47
N ARG A 221 -7.41 -11.57 19.25
CA ARG A 221 -8.20 -12.72 18.81
C ARG A 221 -7.78 -14.01 19.53
N GLU A 222 -6.50 -14.37 19.48
CA GLU A 222 -6.04 -15.66 19.96
C GLU A 222 -6.05 -15.74 21.49
N LEU A 223 -5.69 -14.66 22.20
CA LEU A 223 -5.72 -14.67 23.65
C LEU A 223 -7.16 -14.67 24.20
N ARG A 224 -8.12 -14.01 23.53
CA ARG A 224 -9.55 -14.15 23.86
C ARG A 224 -10.05 -15.58 23.66
N ILE A 225 -9.66 -16.24 22.56
CA ILE A 225 -9.98 -17.66 22.32
C ILE A 225 -9.41 -18.54 23.44
N LYS A 226 -8.20 -18.23 23.91
CA LYS A 226 -7.53 -18.92 25.02
C LYS A 226 -8.06 -18.54 26.41
N LYS A 227 -9.08 -17.67 26.49
CA LYS A 227 -9.71 -17.20 27.73
C LYS A 227 -8.74 -16.52 28.70
N ILE A 228 -7.75 -15.81 28.17
CA ILE A 228 -6.86 -14.96 28.95
C ILE A 228 -7.66 -13.73 29.43
N PRO A 229 -7.42 -13.23 30.67
CA PRO A 229 -8.09 -12.03 31.17
C PRO A 229 -7.89 -10.82 30.23
N GLU A 230 -8.95 -10.05 30.00
CA GLU A 230 -8.90 -8.90 29.07
C GLU A 230 -7.83 -7.88 29.47
N GLU A 231 -7.55 -7.71 30.77
CA GLU A 231 -6.48 -6.84 31.29
C GLU A 231 -5.08 -7.28 30.81
N GLU A 232 -4.81 -8.59 30.73
CA GLU A 232 -3.53 -9.12 30.23
C GLU A 232 -3.42 -8.94 28.71
N ILE A 233 -4.54 -9.04 27.99
CA ILE A 233 -4.61 -8.81 26.54
C ILE A 233 -4.34 -7.33 26.23
N GLU A 234 -4.99 -6.42 26.97
CA GLU A 234 -4.81 -4.97 26.81
C GLU A 234 -3.38 -4.57 27.16
N PHE A 235 -2.80 -5.15 28.21
CA PHE A 235 -1.41 -4.93 28.57
C PHE A 235 -0.44 -5.38 27.47
N ALA A 236 -0.67 -6.56 26.87
CA ALA A 236 0.14 -7.04 25.75
C ALA A 236 0.01 -6.17 24.49
N LYS A 237 -1.19 -5.65 24.20
CA LYS A 237 -1.42 -4.72 23.08
C LYS A 237 -0.75 -3.37 23.31
N SER A 238 -0.76 -2.87 24.55
CA SER A 238 -0.16 -1.59 24.93
C SER A 238 1.33 -1.52 24.56
N ASP A 239 2.08 -2.60 24.80
CA ASP A 239 3.51 -2.66 24.42
C ASP A 239 3.71 -2.50 22.90
N VAL A 240 2.81 -3.07 22.08
CA VAL A 240 2.86 -2.95 20.61
C VAL A 240 2.43 -1.56 20.14
N GLU A 241 1.36 -0.99 20.72
CA GLU A 241 0.88 0.36 20.39
C GLU A 241 1.92 1.46 20.70
N VAL A 242 2.67 1.30 21.79
CA VAL A 242 3.75 2.24 22.14
C VAL A 242 4.84 2.24 21.06
N VAL A 243 5.12 1.10 20.46
CA VAL A 243 6.12 0.94 19.41
C VAL A 243 5.64 1.53 18.09
N GLU A 244 4.39 1.31 17.72
CA GLU A 244 3.79 1.91 16.52
C GLU A 244 3.87 3.43 16.56
N LYS A 245 3.46 4.04 17.67
CA LYS A 245 3.57 5.49 17.88
C LYS A 245 5.02 5.95 17.75
N THR A 246 5.95 5.17 18.31
CA THR A 246 7.39 5.46 18.23
C THR A 246 7.91 5.39 16.79
N ILE A 247 7.42 4.45 15.98
CA ILE A 247 7.81 4.28 14.58
C ILE A 247 7.18 5.34 13.68
N GLN A 248 5.93 5.74 13.93
CA GLN A 248 5.31 6.87 13.25
C GLN A 248 6.09 8.18 13.51
N GLU A 249 6.60 8.38 14.73
CA GLU A 249 7.49 9.51 15.03
C GLU A 249 8.81 9.46 14.23
N ILE A 250 9.38 8.27 14.06
CA ILE A 250 10.57 8.04 13.23
C ILE A 250 10.24 8.33 11.75
N GLU A 251 9.09 7.88 11.26
CA GLU A 251 8.64 8.12 9.90
C GLU A 251 8.49 9.61 9.61
N LEU A 252 7.85 10.36 10.52
CA LEU A 252 7.69 11.80 10.41
C LEU A 252 9.05 12.51 10.38
N ALA A 253 9.97 12.09 11.25
CA ALA A 253 11.33 12.63 11.26
C ALA A 253 12.05 12.40 9.92
N GLN A 254 11.91 11.20 9.32
CA GLN A 254 12.47 10.88 8.02
C GLN A 254 11.85 11.73 6.89
N LYS A 255 10.52 11.89 6.87
CA LYS A 255 9.81 12.75 5.90
C LYS A 255 10.27 14.20 5.98
N GLU A 256 10.50 14.70 7.20
CA GLU A 256 11.00 16.04 7.47
C GLU A 256 12.53 16.18 7.33
N LYS A 257 13.23 15.12 6.90
CA LYS A 257 14.70 15.06 6.75
C LYS A 257 15.46 15.44 8.02
N ARG A 258 14.88 15.18 9.19
CA ARG A 258 15.50 15.38 10.50
C ARG A 258 15.85 14.06 11.16
N GLU A 259 16.76 14.09 12.12
CA GLU A 259 17.03 12.90 12.90
C GLU A 259 15.86 12.53 13.83
N PRO A 260 15.57 11.23 13.98
CA PRO A 260 14.63 10.76 14.99
C PRO A 260 15.07 11.14 16.39
N LYS A 261 14.11 11.43 17.28
CA LYS A 261 14.39 11.76 18.68
C LYS A 261 15.17 10.60 19.34
N PRO A 262 16.18 10.88 20.19
CA PRO A 262 16.91 9.83 20.90
C PRO A 262 16.00 8.90 21.73
N ALA A 263 14.97 9.47 22.35
CA ALA A 263 13.98 8.70 23.10
C ALA A 263 13.24 7.66 22.23
N SER A 264 12.91 8.00 20.98
CA SER A 264 12.24 7.09 20.05
C SER A 264 13.17 5.94 19.62
N LYS A 265 14.45 6.25 19.36
CA LYS A 265 15.48 5.24 19.09
C LYS A 265 15.64 4.25 20.27
N THR A 266 15.70 4.77 21.50
CA THR A 266 15.84 3.94 22.71
C THR A 266 14.60 3.06 22.95
N ARG A 267 13.39 3.60 22.80
CA ARG A 267 12.15 2.84 22.99
C ARG A 267 12.04 1.69 22.01
N LEU A 268 12.31 1.96 20.73
CA LEU A 268 12.28 0.92 19.69
C LEU A 268 13.34 -0.15 19.95
N GLY A 269 14.57 0.23 20.32
CA GLY A 269 15.61 -0.71 20.70
C GLY A 269 15.25 -1.56 21.92
N LYS A 270 14.58 -0.97 22.93
CA LYS A 270 14.10 -1.69 24.10
C LYS A 270 13.06 -2.76 23.71
N PHE A 271 12.07 -2.39 22.91
CA PHE A 271 11.06 -3.35 22.44
C PHE A 271 11.67 -4.57 21.75
N ILE A 272 12.65 -4.35 20.88
CA ILE A 272 13.36 -5.43 20.21
C ILE A 272 14.14 -6.32 21.19
N ASN A 273 14.76 -5.73 22.22
CA ASN A 273 15.39 -6.53 23.27
C ASN A 273 14.34 -7.34 24.05
N ASP A 274 13.18 -6.75 24.32
CA ASP A 274 12.07 -7.39 25.02
C ASP A 274 11.55 -8.60 24.21
N LEU A 275 11.60 -8.60 22.87
CA LEU A 275 11.29 -9.79 22.05
C LEU A 275 12.21 -11.00 22.40
N GLY A 276 13.45 -10.73 22.77
CA GLY A 276 14.45 -11.73 23.15
C GLY A 276 14.58 -12.00 24.65
N ASP A 277 13.80 -11.32 25.49
CA ASP A 277 13.77 -11.58 26.94
C ASP A 277 12.60 -12.49 27.26
N GLU A 278 12.90 -13.73 27.68
CA GLU A 278 11.89 -14.75 28.02
C GLU A 278 10.92 -14.30 29.13
N ASN A 279 11.32 -13.31 29.94
CA ASN A 279 10.50 -12.78 31.01
C ASN A 279 9.62 -11.59 30.59
N SER A 280 9.84 -11.01 29.42
CA SER A 280 9.07 -9.86 28.95
C SER A 280 7.62 -10.25 28.64
N THR A 281 6.73 -9.27 28.75
CA THR A 281 5.32 -9.42 28.38
C THR A 281 5.19 -9.83 26.92
N ILE A 282 5.87 -9.10 26.03
CA ILE A 282 5.76 -9.34 24.59
C ILE A 282 6.28 -10.74 24.21
N HIS A 283 7.39 -11.22 24.79
CA HIS A 283 7.90 -12.56 24.51
C HIS A 283 6.92 -13.64 24.96
N LYS A 284 6.38 -13.50 26.19
CA LYS A 284 5.36 -14.43 26.71
C LYS A 284 4.12 -14.43 25.83
N THR A 285 3.67 -13.25 25.41
CA THR A 285 2.56 -13.10 24.47
C THR A 285 2.85 -13.80 23.16
N LEU A 286 4.01 -13.59 22.53
CA LEU A 286 4.38 -14.28 21.30
C LEU A 286 4.38 -15.81 21.47
N LYS A 287 4.87 -16.34 22.59
CA LYS A 287 4.80 -17.78 22.90
C LYS A 287 3.37 -18.31 23.00
N MET A 288 2.43 -17.45 23.33
CA MET A 288 1.00 -17.79 23.38
C MET A 288 0.32 -17.67 22.02
N LEU A 289 0.93 -17.03 21.01
CA LEU A 289 0.36 -16.94 19.68
C LEU A 289 0.83 -18.08 18.79
N ARG A 290 -0.07 -18.59 17.94
CA ARG A 290 0.25 -19.63 16.96
C ARG A 290 1.35 -19.19 15.99
N LYS A 291 1.39 -17.90 15.64
CA LYS A 291 2.38 -17.28 14.74
C LYS A 291 3.40 -16.41 15.47
N GLY A 292 3.49 -16.48 16.81
CA GLY A 292 4.31 -15.51 17.55
C GLY A 292 5.80 -15.58 17.24
N LYS A 293 6.32 -16.76 16.91
CA LYS A 293 7.69 -16.91 16.38
C LYS A 293 7.89 -16.10 15.09
N ASP A 294 6.94 -16.20 14.16
CA ASP A 294 7.02 -15.54 12.86
C ASP A 294 6.99 -14.01 13.05
N TYR A 295 6.07 -13.51 13.88
CA TYR A 295 6.01 -12.09 14.24
C TYR A 295 7.32 -11.60 14.86
N GLY A 296 7.87 -12.33 15.84
CA GLY A 296 9.12 -11.95 16.49
C GLY A 296 10.29 -11.88 15.51
N ILE A 297 10.41 -12.84 14.59
CA ILE A 297 11.48 -12.85 13.58
C ILE A 297 11.31 -11.69 12.62
N GLN A 298 10.11 -11.50 12.07
CA GLN A 298 9.83 -10.45 11.09
C GLN A 298 10.07 -9.05 11.66
N LEU A 299 9.58 -8.78 12.87
CA LEU A 299 9.80 -7.49 13.54
C LEU A 299 11.29 -7.22 13.81
N ALA A 300 12.04 -8.24 14.22
CA ALA A 300 13.48 -8.09 14.43
C ALA A 300 14.26 -7.86 13.13
N GLU A 301 13.87 -8.51 12.03
CA GLU A 301 14.46 -8.31 10.71
C GLU A 301 14.13 -6.93 10.14
N MET A 302 12.87 -6.51 10.20
CA MET A 302 12.43 -5.17 9.78
C MET A 302 13.14 -4.08 10.58
N TYR A 303 13.27 -4.25 11.91
CA TYR A 303 14.06 -3.33 12.73
C TYR A 303 15.48 -3.20 12.24
N ASN A 304 16.17 -4.30 11.92
CA ASN A 304 17.55 -4.25 11.42
C ASN A 304 17.67 -3.43 10.14
N LYS A 305 16.70 -3.54 9.23
CA LYS A 305 16.68 -2.75 7.99
C LYS A 305 16.44 -1.26 8.25
N ILE A 306 15.63 -0.92 9.24
CA ILE A 306 15.45 0.46 9.69
C ILE A 306 16.75 0.96 10.35
N ALA A 307 17.31 0.18 11.28
CA ALA A 307 18.47 0.52 12.08
C ALA A 307 19.74 0.81 11.27
N GLN A 308 19.99 0.02 10.23
CA GLN A 308 21.07 0.23 9.26
C GLN A 308 21.08 1.64 8.65
N ASN A 309 19.91 2.27 8.56
CA ASN A 309 19.73 3.54 7.88
C ASN A 309 19.48 4.72 8.82
N THR A 310 19.14 4.48 10.09
CA THR A 310 18.80 5.52 11.07
C THR A 310 19.83 5.67 12.20
N GLY A 311 20.96 4.95 12.11
CA GLY A 311 22.02 4.95 13.11
C GLY A 311 21.60 4.33 14.45
N MET A 312 20.66 3.38 14.41
CA MET A 312 20.29 2.57 15.59
C MET A 312 21.18 1.32 15.65
N PRO A 313 21.44 0.75 16.84
CA PRO A 313 22.13 -0.53 16.93
C PRO A 313 21.32 -1.63 16.25
N SER A 314 21.98 -2.57 15.58
CA SER A 314 21.32 -3.77 15.05
C SER A 314 20.91 -4.73 16.18
N VAL A 315 19.88 -5.53 15.96
CA VAL A 315 19.48 -6.63 16.87
C VAL A 315 20.66 -7.56 17.09
N PRO A 316 21.04 -7.84 18.35
CA PRO A 316 22.05 -8.85 18.63
C PRO A 316 21.64 -10.23 18.11
N PRO A 317 22.55 -11.03 17.51
CA PRO A 317 22.23 -12.38 17.02
C PRO A 317 21.60 -13.30 18.09
N LEU A 318 21.97 -13.10 19.35
CA LEU A 318 21.41 -13.82 20.50
C LEU A 318 19.90 -13.60 20.67
N VAL A 319 19.39 -12.39 20.40
CA VAL A 319 17.96 -12.07 20.47
C VAL A 319 17.20 -12.86 19.40
N LEU A 320 17.73 -12.92 18.18
CA LEU A 320 17.15 -13.72 17.09
C LEU A 320 17.14 -15.22 17.40
N GLU A 321 18.18 -15.74 18.08
CA GLU A 321 18.21 -17.13 18.52
C GLU A 321 17.17 -17.46 19.60
N VAL A 322 16.92 -16.53 20.54
CA VAL A 322 15.88 -16.70 21.55
C VAL A 322 14.48 -16.68 20.92
N ILE A 323 14.22 -15.72 20.02
CA ILE A 323 12.94 -15.64 19.30
C ILE A 323 12.68 -16.92 18.48
N LYS A 324 13.72 -17.52 17.87
CA LYS A 324 13.58 -18.76 17.10
C LYS A 324 13.12 -19.97 17.93
N LYS A 325 13.22 -19.91 19.26
CA LYS A 325 12.81 -20.96 20.21
C LYS A 325 11.38 -20.80 20.74
N ILE A 326 10.70 -19.70 20.40
CA ILE A 326 9.25 -19.51 20.62
C ILE A 326 8.48 -20.59 19.86
#